data_AF-A0A936XRE1-F1
#
_entry.id   AF-A0A936XRE1-F1
#
_cell.length_a   1.000
_cell.length_b   1.000
_cell.length_c   1.000
_cell.angle_alpha   90.00
_cell.angle_beta   90.00
_cell.angle_gamma   90.00
#
_symmetry.space_group_name_H-M   'P 1'
#
loop_
_entity.id
_entity.type
_entity.pdbx_description
1 polymer ?
#
loop_
_entity_poly.entity_id
_entity_poly.type
_entity_poly.pdbx_seq_one_letter_code
_entity_poly.pdbx_strand_id
1 'polypeptide(L)' 'MQYQFAKQFFVRAGFVSESASGYAGAGVGWRNLLLDISSGYHPQLGFSPGVLLIMNFKGKKE' A
#
# COMPACT_ATOMS: atom_id res chain seq x y z
N MET A 1 1.27 -5.91 -8.74
CA MET A 1 0.15 -5.32 -9.52
C MET A 1 -0.56 -4.29 -8.65
N GLN A 2 -0.97 -3.15 -9.21
CA GLN A 2 -1.76 -2.14 -8.52
C GLN A 2 -2.93 -1.72 -9.43
N TYR A 3 -4.12 -1.64 -8.85
CA TYR A 3 -5.33 -1.17 -9.53
C TYR A 3 -5.90 0.05 -8.80
N GLN A 4 -6.36 1.04 -9.56
CA GLN A 4 -6.91 2.29 -9.02
C GLN A 4 -8.36 2.43 -9.48
N PHE A 5 -9.31 2.34 -8.54
CA PHE A 5 -10.74 2.52 -8.83
C PHE A 5 -11.10 3.98 -9.05
N ALA A 6 -10.37 4.88 -8.38
CA ALA A 6 -10.43 6.32 -8.56
C ALA A 6 -9.03 6.89 -8.27
N LYS A 7 -8.81 8.18 -8.58
CA LYS A 7 -7.55 8.86 -8.22
C LYS A 7 -7.19 8.76 -6.72
N GLN A 8 -8.21 8.56 -5.88
CA GLN A 8 -8.06 8.48 -4.43
C GLN A 8 -7.90 7.03 -3.94
N PHE A 9 -8.53 6.04 -4.58
CA PHE A 9 -8.60 4.67 -4.04
C PHE A 9 -7.79 3.70 -4.88
N PHE A 10 -6.95 2.91 -4.22
CA PHE A 10 -6.16 1.88 -4.87
C PHE A 10 -6.10 0.60 -4.07
N VAL A 11 -5.94 -0.51 -4.78
CA VAL A 11 -5.60 -1.82 -4.21
C VAL A 11 -4.33 -2.31 -4.89
N ARG A 12 -3.50 -3.02 -4.14
CA ARG A 12 -2.26 -3.60 -4.64
C ARG A 12 -2.09 -5.00 -4.11
N ALA A 13 -1.50 -5.85 -4.92
CA ALA A 13 -1.08 -7.18 -4.51
C ALA A 13 0.17 -7.59 -5.29
N GLY A 14 0.97 -8.45 -4.68
CA GLY A 14 2.17 -8.98 -5.31
C GLY A 14 2.71 -10.19 -4.59
N PHE A 15 3.75 -10.76 -5.17
CA PHE A 15 4.52 -11.84 -4.58
C PHE A 15 6.01 -11.54 -4.75
N VAL A 16 6.81 -12.06 -3.83
CA VAL A 16 8.27 -11.99 -3.84
C VAL A 16 8.76 -13.43 -4.01
N SER A 17 9.36 -13.74 -5.15
CA SER A 17 9.77 -15.10 -5.50
C SER A 17 10.89 -15.62 -4.60
N GLU A 18 11.84 -14.76 -4.22
CA GLU A 18 12.99 -15.12 -3.38
C GLU A 18 12.55 -15.69 -2.02
N SER A 19 11.55 -15.07 -1.39
CA SER A 19 11.06 -15.43 -0.06
C SER A 19 9.75 -16.21 -0.07
N ALA A 20 9.26 -16.60 -1.25
CA ALA A 20 7.93 -17.19 -1.47
C ALA A 20 6.81 -16.46 -0.71
N SER A 21 6.93 -15.13 -0.59
CA SER A 21 6.05 -14.30 0.21
C SER A 21 5.03 -13.59 -0.66
N GLY A 22 3.80 -13.46 -0.16
CA GLY A 22 2.72 -12.73 -0.82
C GLY A 22 2.42 -11.43 -0.06
N TYR A 23 1.87 -10.43 -0.74
CA TYR A 23 1.33 -9.26 -0.08
C TYR A 23 0.09 -8.74 -0.80
N ALA A 24 -0.80 -8.13 -0.02
CA ALA A 24 -1.95 -7.39 -0.50
C ALA A 24 -2.15 -6.14 0.34
N GLY A 25 -2.77 -5.12 -0.23
CA GLY A 25 -3.08 -3.89 0.49
C GLY A 25 -4.07 -3.02 -0.27
N ALA A 26 -4.64 -2.07 0.46
CA ALA A 26 -5.57 -1.10 -0.05
C ALA A 26 -5.26 0.26 0.59
N GLY A 27 -5.37 1.32 -0.20
CA GLY A 27 -5.10 2.66 0.28
C GLY A 27 -6.04 3.70 -0.28
N VAL A 28 -6.08 4.82 0.44
CA VAL A 28 -6.82 6.02 0.12
C VAL A 28 -5.90 7.24 0.17
N GLY A 29 -5.89 8.01 -0.90
CA GLY A 29 -5.22 9.30 -1.02
C GLY A 29 -6.23 10.45 -0.91
N TRP A 30 -5.94 11.42 -0.05
CA TRP A 30 -6.72 12.65 0.08
C TRP A 30 -5.80 13.87 0.13
N ARG A 31 -5.89 14.73 -0.89
CA ARG A 31 -5.10 15.97 -1.04
C ARG A 31 -3.59 15.70 -1.00
N ASN A 32 -2.98 15.85 0.17
CA ASN A 32 -1.56 15.71 0.44
C ASN A 32 -1.26 14.48 1.33
N LEU A 33 -2.27 13.68 1.63
CA LEU A 33 -2.20 12.51 2.49
C LEU A 33 -2.44 11.24 1.67
N LEU A 34 -1.72 10.17 1.97
CA LEU A 34 -2.01 8.83 1.52
C LEU A 34 -1.92 7.89 2.71
N LEU A 35 -3.01 7.17 2.97
CA LEU A 35 -3.10 6.11 3.95
C LEU A 35 -3.20 4.77 3.22
N ASP A 36 -2.41 3.78 3.63
CA ASP A 36 -2.37 2.45 3.02
C ASP A 36 -2.31 1.40 4.13
N ILE A 37 -3.23 0.45 4.07
CA ILE A 37 -3.29 -0.70 4.96
C ILE A 37 -2.94 -1.93 4.13
N SER A 38 -1.99 -2.71 4.62
CA SER A 38 -1.47 -3.87 3.92
C SER A 38 -1.31 -5.06 4.85
N SER A 39 -1.24 -6.24 4.26
CA SER A 39 -0.90 -7.48 4.92
C SER A 39 0.04 -8.28 4.03
N GLY A 40 1.13 -8.76 4.60
CA GLY A 40 2.06 -9.68 3.97
C GLY A 40 1.91 -11.09 4.55
N TYR A 41 2.04 -12.11 3.72
CA TYR A 41 2.21 -13.49 4.15
C TYR A 41 3.64 -13.92 3.91
N HIS A 42 4.33 -14.36 4.97
CA HIS A 42 5.66 -14.94 4.91
C HIS A 42 5.59 -16.39 5.43
N PRO A 43 6.17 -17.38 4.72
CA PRO A 43 6.10 -18.79 5.14
C PRO A 43 6.49 -19.10 6.60
N GLN A 44 7.42 -18.34 7.18
CA GLN A 44 7.94 -18.59 8.53
C GLN A 44 7.23 -17.76 9.62
N LEU A 45 6.87 -16.51 9.29
CA LEU A 45 6.30 -15.55 10.24
C LEU A 45 4.76 -15.47 10.17
N GLY A 46 4.16 -16.07 9.14
CA GLY A 46 2.73 -16.01 8.89
C GLY A 46 2.29 -14.64 8.36
N PHE A 47 1.12 -14.18 8.80
CA PHE A 47 0.55 -12.91 8.38
C PHE A 47 1.12 -11.73 9.18
N SER A 48 1.55 -10.70 8.48
CA SER A 48 2.12 -9.46 9.03
C SER A 48 1.28 -8.27 8.56
N PRO A 49 0.50 -7.62 9.45
CA PRO A 49 -0.22 -6.40 9.12
C PRO A 49 0.74 -5.21 9.01
N GLY A 50 0.41 -4.23 8.17
CA GLY A 50 1.18 -3.01 7.97
C GLY A 50 0.28 -1.81 7.71
N VAL A 51 0.67 -0.65 8.23
CA VAL A 51 0.02 0.64 7.98
C VAL A 51 1.07 1.63 7.52
N LEU A 52 0.76 2.37 6.46
CA LEU A 52 1.62 3.39 5.88
C LEU A 52 0.85 4.70 5.77
N LEU A 53 1.42 5.77 6.32
CA LEU A 53 0.93 7.14 6.16
C LEU A 53 2.01 7.97 5.47
N ILE A 54 1.65 8.55 4.32
CA ILE A 54 2.51 9.48 3.57
C ILE A 54 1.86 10.86 3.62
N MET A 55 2.63 11.87 4.02
CA MET A 55 2.24 13.28 3.97
C MET A 55 3.17 14.05 3.05
N ASN A 56 2.62 14.78 2.08
CA ASN A 56 3.39 15.64 1.18
C ASN A 56 3.29 17.11 1.60
N PHE A 57 4.36 17.63 2.18
CA PHE A 57 4.45 19.01 2.69
C PHE A 57 4.76 20.07 1.63
N LYS A 58 4.98 19.70 0.35
CA LYS A 58 5.12 20.72 -0.69
C LYS A 58 3.80 21.45 -0.85
N GLY A 59 3.81 22.77 -0.59
CA GLY A 59 2.74 23.66 -0.99
C GLY A 59 2.48 23.51 -2.49
N LYS A 60 1.21 23.62 -2.91
CA LYS A 60 0.86 23.68 -4.33
C LYS A 60 1.72 24.77 -4.97
N LYS A 61 2.63 24.40 -5.87
CA LYS A 61 3.10 25.36 -6.87
C LYS A 61 1.92 25.54 -7.81
N GLU A 62 1.40 26.76 -7.81
CA GLU A 62 0.36 27.23 -8.74
C GLU A 62 0.72 26.94 -10.19
#